data_AF-A0A9P9D270-F1
#
_entry.id   AF-A0A9P9D270-F1
#
_cell.length_a   1.000
_cell.length_b   1.000
_cell.length_c   1.000
_cell.angle_alpha   90.00
_cell.angle_beta   90.00
_cell.angle_gamma   90.00
#
_symmetry.space_group_name_H-M   'P 1'
#
loop_
_entity.id
_entity.type
_entity.pdbx_description
1 polymer ?
#
loop_
_entity_poly.entity_id
_entity_poly.type
_entity_poly.pdbx_seq_one_letter_code
_entity_poly.pdbx_strand_id
1 'polypeptide(L)'
;MRRLRFSEQEVRIGAERRVKYQGAVRVKLEVLHFPQEEGRELSRENVERLKEVFQTDHVRRLEPRNYVPAIVEQTDLANALQASGFSVKDLLTTTDGNPPTLKFPSRYRLTCLHGRHRVQAGREILPQADAWWIVDLYLADLSPELTATLVEEYANEKKPSDGEIYWKIRQYEQERNFCFKNRWKAILKTTSRRGLRQLDDHEELAAAIDDVMVMPGMRDDLRLSTIHKITGMKCDEQVVHYLEDIKEFWSKLLPGGKASLLRVDRATVKGVELKAPGNSKRDSQVLHGQLLSGQIFSSFSPEEREDIWNRLRHTDRLIPSLFTFFEDVKYLNTCADCLKRLVKVSRKETVSMALDHKFTDVNQISGQYIVEIGESLFITRPGGTGDRINWGKRQLWLYAMRHYRDMPPDSKKKEKDLLAKVECYGADETVLYEFAALADRLGFASREIDHLKRRSSDRETARNALLKARKPGRYRYDDTMLEMHVDDIVRMFMTACPLAHERAISS
;
A
#
# COMPACT_ATOMS: atom_id res chain seq x y z
N MET A 1 0.48 37.35 -2.25
CA MET A 1 0.76 36.97 -3.66
C MET A 1 0.21 35.61 -4.08
N ARG A 2 0.43 34.49 -3.36
CA ARG A 2 -0.08 33.16 -3.78
C ARG A 2 -1.61 33.09 -3.97
N ARG A 3 -2.42 33.63 -3.04
CA ARG A 3 -3.90 33.68 -3.13
C ARG A 3 -4.46 34.43 -4.35
N LEU A 4 -3.76 35.46 -4.83
CA LEU A 4 -4.21 36.28 -5.97
C LEU A 4 -4.06 35.53 -7.30
N ARG A 5 -2.98 34.77 -7.49
CA ARG A 5 -2.78 33.93 -8.69
C ARG A 5 -3.78 32.77 -8.80
N PHE A 6 -4.23 32.21 -7.66
CA PHE A 6 -5.28 31.17 -7.66
C PHE A 6 -6.60 31.69 -8.22
N SER A 7 -7.00 32.90 -7.81
CA SER A 7 -8.20 33.59 -8.33
C SER A 7 -8.10 33.83 -9.84
N GLU A 8 -6.95 34.28 -10.35
CA GLU A 8 -6.79 34.58 -11.78
C GLU A 8 -6.92 33.32 -12.66
N GLN A 9 -6.35 32.19 -12.23
CA GLN A 9 -6.44 30.93 -12.99
C GLN A 9 -7.87 30.36 -12.97
N GLU A 10 -8.55 30.38 -11.82
CA GLU A 10 -9.96 29.95 -11.74
C GLU A 10 -10.89 30.85 -12.57
N VAL A 11 -10.67 32.17 -12.53
CA VAL A 11 -11.42 33.13 -13.34
C VAL A 11 -11.19 32.89 -14.84
N ARG A 12 -9.94 32.61 -15.24
CA ARG A 12 -9.58 32.29 -16.63
C ARG A 12 -10.27 31.01 -17.12
N ILE A 13 -10.17 29.92 -16.37
CA ILE A 13 -10.81 28.63 -16.72
C ILE A 13 -12.33 28.78 -16.72
N GLY A 14 -12.89 29.52 -15.76
CA GLY A 14 -14.33 29.79 -15.72
C GLY A 14 -14.83 30.65 -16.89
N ALA A 15 -14.02 31.62 -17.35
CA ALA A 15 -14.34 32.42 -18.52
C ALA A 15 -14.28 31.59 -19.81
N GLU A 16 -13.23 30.77 -19.98
CA GLU A 16 -13.11 29.85 -21.11
C GLU A 16 -14.27 28.84 -21.15
N ARG A 17 -14.61 28.24 -20.01
CA ARG A 17 -15.75 27.31 -19.90
C ARG A 17 -17.06 27.93 -20.39
N ARG A 18 -17.33 29.19 -20.03
CA ARG A 18 -18.54 29.90 -20.47
C ARG A 18 -18.56 30.16 -21.97
N VAL A 19 -17.40 30.40 -22.59
CA VAL A 19 -17.29 30.65 -24.03
C VAL A 19 -17.39 29.34 -24.83
N LYS A 20 -16.80 28.27 -24.32
CA LYS A 20 -16.70 26.98 -25.03
C LYS A 20 -17.93 26.11 -24.88
N TYR A 21 -18.73 26.29 -23.82
CA TYR A 21 -19.94 25.52 -23.57
C TYR A 21 -21.06 25.87 -24.56
N GLN A 22 -21.60 24.86 -25.24
CA GLN A 22 -22.63 24.99 -26.28
C GLN A 22 -24.03 24.59 -25.80
N GLY A 23 -24.15 23.90 -24.67
CA GLY A 23 -25.43 23.47 -24.11
C GLY A 23 -25.50 21.97 -23.80
N ALA A 24 -26.60 21.56 -23.17
CA ALA A 24 -26.88 20.18 -22.81
C ALA A 24 -27.83 19.55 -23.83
N VAL A 25 -27.49 18.39 -24.39
CA VAL A 25 -28.25 17.71 -25.45
C VAL A 25 -28.45 16.24 -25.16
N ARG A 26 -29.52 15.65 -25.69
CA ARG A 26 -29.72 14.19 -25.70
C ARG A 26 -29.05 13.60 -26.93
N VAL A 27 -28.20 12.61 -26.71
CA VAL A 27 -27.47 11.89 -27.76
C VAL A 27 -27.64 10.40 -27.56
N LYS A 28 -27.76 9.65 -28.66
CA LYS A 28 -27.83 8.19 -28.60
C LYS A 28 -26.52 7.59 -28.09
N LEU A 29 -26.61 6.53 -27.29
CA LEU A 29 -25.45 5.86 -26.68
C LEU A 29 -24.45 5.30 -27.71
N GLU A 30 -24.91 4.98 -28.92
CA GLU A 30 -24.08 4.47 -30.03
C GLU A 30 -23.07 5.50 -30.56
N VAL A 31 -23.37 6.79 -30.41
CA VAL A 31 -22.53 7.90 -30.87
C VAL A 31 -21.42 8.21 -29.87
N LEU A 32 -21.61 7.89 -28.58
CA LEU A 32 -20.69 8.26 -27.51
C LEU A 32 -19.41 7.40 -27.52
N HIS A 33 -18.25 8.03 -27.66
CA HIS A 33 -16.95 7.38 -27.69
C HIS A 33 -16.05 7.89 -26.57
N PHE A 34 -15.30 6.98 -25.95
CA PHE A 34 -14.37 7.31 -24.85
C PHE A 34 -12.96 6.89 -25.26
N PRO A 35 -12.04 7.84 -25.49
CA PRO A 35 -10.63 7.54 -25.75
C PRO A 35 -10.03 6.74 -24.59
N GLN A 36 -9.16 5.78 -24.91
CA GLN A 36 -8.61 4.84 -23.92
C GLN A 36 -7.52 5.47 -23.04
N GLU A 37 -6.95 6.62 -23.43
CA GLU A 37 -5.73 7.19 -22.84
C GLU A 37 -5.97 8.22 -21.72
N GLU A 38 -7.17 8.79 -21.59
CA GLU A 38 -7.38 10.02 -20.77
C GLU A 38 -8.31 9.84 -19.56
N GLY A 39 -8.81 8.62 -19.31
CA GLY A 39 -9.79 8.35 -18.26
C GLY A 39 -9.49 7.13 -17.39
N ARG A 40 -10.23 6.99 -16.28
CA ARG A 40 -10.20 5.79 -15.44
C ARG A 40 -10.51 4.54 -16.27
N GLU A 41 -9.78 3.45 -16.02
CA GLU A 41 -10.05 2.14 -16.62
C GLU A 41 -11.50 1.69 -16.36
N LEU A 42 -12.09 0.97 -17.33
CA LEU A 42 -13.42 0.42 -17.17
C LEU A 42 -13.40 -0.66 -16.09
N SER A 43 -14.08 -0.41 -14.97
CA SER A 43 -14.21 -1.35 -13.86
C SER A 43 -15.55 -2.06 -13.98
N ARG A 44 -15.54 -3.37 -14.22
CA ARG A 44 -16.76 -4.18 -14.28
C ARG A 44 -17.57 -4.09 -12.98
N GLU A 45 -16.90 -4.12 -11.83
CA GLU A 45 -17.54 -3.94 -10.52
C GLU A 45 -18.29 -2.60 -10.41
N ASN A 46 -17.71 -1.50 -10.91
CA ASN A 46 -18.40 -0.21 -10.90
C ASN A 46 -19.55 -0.15 -11.91
N VAL A 47 -19.43 -0.84 -13.05
CA VAL A 47 -20.52 -0.98 -14.02
C VAL A 47 -21.67 -1.76 -13.38
N GLU A 48 -21.42 -2.89 -12.74
CA GLU A 48 -22.46 -3.68 -12.05
C GLU A 48 -23.11 -2.90 -10.89
N ARG A 49 -22.33 -2.19 -10.08
CA ARG A 49 -22.88 -1.28 -9.06
C ARG A 49 -23.79 -0.21 -9.67
N LEU A 50 -23.38 0.41 -10.78
CA LEU A 50 -24.20 1.40 -11.48
C LEU A 50 -25.46 0.76 -12.08
N LYS A 51 -25.36 -0.49 -12.55
CA LYS A 51 -26.49 -1.28 -13.04
C LYS A 51 -27.54 -1.51 -11.94
N GLU A 52 -27.11 -1.91 -10.75
CA GLU A 52 -27.98 -2.06 -9.58
C GLU A 52 -28.63 -0.72 -9.17
N VAL A 53 -27.86 0.37 -9.17
CA VAL A 53 -28.38 1.73 -8.86
C VAL A 53 -29.43 2.16 -9.88
N PHE A 54 -29.20 1.88 -11.17
CA PHE A 54 -30.13 2.21 -12.25
C PHE A 54 -31.44 1.42 -12.17
N GLN A 55 -31.38 0.18 -11.66
CA GLN A 55 -32.56 -0.66 -11.44
C GLN A 55 -33.34 -0.29 -10.16
N THR A 56 -32.67 0.21 -9.12
CA THR A 56 -33.29 0.49 -7.80
C THR A 56 -33.80 1.92 -7.62
N ASP A 57 -33.09 2.94 -8.11
CA ASP A 57 -33.38 4.36 -7.82
C ASP A 57 -33.95 5.14 -9.03
N HIS A 58 -34.37 4.39 -10.07
CA HIS A 58 -34.67 4.87 -11.43
C HIS A 58 -33.49 5.64 -12.07
N VAL A 59 -33.31 5.53 -13.39
CA VAL A 59 -32.18 6.18 -14.08
C VAL A 59 -32.39 7.70 -14.11
N ARG A 60 -31.77 8.44 -13.18
CA ARG A 60 -31.89 9.90 -13.06
C ARG A 60 -31.11 10.68 -14.12
N ARG A 61 -31.29 10.35 -15.41
CA ARG A 61 -30.56 10.94 -16.54
C ARG A 61 -30.71 12.45 -16.67
N LEU A 62 -31.81 13.00 -16.19
CA LEU A 62 -32.15 14.44 -16.22
C LEU A 62 -31.45 15.27 -15.14
N GLU A 63 -30.80 14.64 -14.15
CA GLU A 63 -30.06 15.39 -13.14
C GLU A 63 -28.71 15.85 -13.72
N PRO A 64 -28.34 17.16 -13.62
CA PRO A 64 -27.09 17.68 -14.18
C PRO A 64 -25.82 16.95 -13.71
N ARG A 65 -25.83 16.37 -12.50
CA ARG A 65 -24.73 15.53 -11.98
C ARG A 65 -24.48 14.25 -12.78
N ASN A 66 -25.43 13.85 -13.63
CA ASN A 66 -25.39 12.66 -14.47
C ASN A 66 -25.04 12.98 -15.94
N TYR A 67 -24.81 14.24 -16.28
CA TYR A 67 -24.47 14.64 -17.64
C TYR A 67 -23.03 14.26 -17.98
N VAL A 68 -22.80 13.94 -19.25
CA VAL A 68 -21.50 13.53 -19.77
C VAL A 68 -20.87 14.70 -20.51
N PRO A 69 -19.71 15.23 -20.10
CA PRO A 69 -19.01 16.23 -20.89
C PRO A 69 -18.44 15.59 -22.16
N ALA A 70 -18.69 16.22 -23.31
CA ALA A 70 -18.13 15.78 -24.59
C ALA A 70 -17.65 16.96 -25.44
N ILE A 71 -16.72 16.64 -26.32
CA ILE A 71 -16.08 17.56 -27.24
C ILE A 71 -16.65 17.37 -28.64
N VAL A 72 -16.94 18.47 -29.32
CA VAL A 72 -17.42 18.50 -30.71
C VAL A 72 -16.69 19.59 -31.52
N GLU A 73 -16.36 19.26 -32.77
CA GLU A 73 -15.85 20.24 -33.73
C GLU A 73 -16.95 21.21 -34.16
N GLN A 74 -16.59 22.46 -34.48
CA GLN A 74 -17.59 23.48 -34.81
C GLN A 74 -18.37 23.15 -36.09
N THR A 75 -17.69 22.55 -37.08
CA THR A 75 -18.32 22.09 -38.32
C THR A 75 -19.32 20.96 -38.07
N ASP A 76 -18.97 20.02 -37.20
CA ASP A 76 -19.82 18.86 -36.89
C ASP A 76 -21.04 19.26 -36.07
N LEU A 77 -20.88 20.22 -35.16
CA LEU A 77 -21.99 20.80 -34.41
C LEU A 77 -22.98 21.51 -35.36
N ALA A 78 -22.48 22.31 -36.31
CA ALA A 78 -23.33 22.99 -37.28
C ALA A 78 -24.13 22.00 -38.15
N ASN A 79 -23.49 20.92 -38.60
CA ASN A 79 -24.14 19.86 -39.37
C ASN A 79 -25.23 19.15 -38.55
N ALA A 80 -24.95 18.84 -37.28
CA ALA A 80 -25.89 18.16 -36.41
C ALA A 80 -27.07 19.06 -36.01
N LEU A 81 -26.84 20.37 -35.84
CA LEU A 81 -27.89 21.38 -35.63
C LEU A 81 -28.81 21.49 -36.84
N GLN A 82 -28.24 21.57 -38.05
CA GLN A 82 -29.00 21.63 -39.30
C GLN A 82 -29.85 20.36 -39.52
N ALA A 83 -29.27 19.18 -39.26
CA ALA A 83 -29.97 17.91 -39.39
C ALA A 83 -31.10 17.73 -38.35
N SER A 84 -31.01 18.44 -37.22
CA SER A 84 -31.97 18.34 -36.11
C SER A 84 -32.98 19.49 -36.08
N GLY A 85 -32.78 20.53 -36.90
CA GLY A 85 -33.64 21.71 -36.96
C GLY A 85 -33.53 22.65 -35.75
N PHE A 86 -32.40 22.62 -35.02
CA PHE A 86 -32.17 23.46 -33.84
C PHE A 86 -31.11 24.55 -34.12
N SER A 87 -31.19 25.67 -33.40
CA SER A 87 -30.13 26.67 -33.35
C SER A 87 -29.27 26.52 -32.09
N VAL A 88 -28.06 27.10 -32.08
CA VAL A 88 -27.19 27.11 -30.89
C VAL A 88 -27.87 27.77 -29.68
N LYS A 89 -28.73 28.78 -29.91
CA LYS A 89 -29.46 29.45 -28.83
C LYS A 89 -30.46 28.51 -28.16
N ASP A 90 -31.09 27.63 -28.93
CA ASP A 90 -32.05 26.65 -28.42
C ASP A 90 -31.41 25.59 -27.52
N LEU A 91 -30.11 25.34 -27.69
CA LEU A 91 -29.34 24.43 -26.82
C LEU A 91 -29.06 25.03 -25.43
N LEU A 92 -29.03 26.36 -25.33
CA LEU A 92 -28.76 27.10 -24.10
C LEU A 92 -30.05 27.47 -23.36
N THR A 93 -31.16 27.65 -24.07
CA THR A 93 -32.49 27.91 -23.49
C THR A 93 -33.29 26.62 -23.39
N THR A 94 -33.22 25.95 -22.24
CA THR A 94 -34.05 24.77 -21.96
C THR A 94 -35.50 25.21 -21.76
N THR A 95 -36.30 25.21 -22.82
CA THR A 95 -37.65 25.81 -22.83
C THR A 95 -38.66 25.02 -22.00
N ASP A 96 -38.48 23.70 -21.84
CA ASP A 96 -39.42 22.80 -21.14
C ASP A 96 -38.75 21.88 -20.09
N GLY A 97 -37.56 22.24 -19.60
CA GLY A 97 -36.81 21.41 -18.64
C GLY A 97 -36.22 20.12 -19.21
N ASN A 98 -36.42 19.85 -20.51
CA ASN A 98 -35.87 18.70 -21.22
C ASN A 98 -34.88 19.16 -22.31
N PRO A 99 -33.63 18.66 -22.31
CA PRO A 99 -32.66 19.03 -23.33
C PRO A 99 -33.01 18.47 -24.72
N PRO A 100 -32.74 19.22 -25.81
CA PRO A 100 -33.08 18.82 -27.17
C PRO A 100 -32.30 17.59 -27.62
N THR A 101 -32.88 16.80 -28.54
CA THR A 101 -32.24 15.58 -29.07
C THR A 101 -31.48 15.88 -30.35
N LEU A 102 -30.16 15.79 -30.30
CA LEU A 102 -29.29 16.06 -31.43
C LEU A 102 -29.04 14.76 -32.23
N LYS A 103 -29.28 14.80 -33.54
CA LYS A 103 -29.02 13.68 -34.45
C LYS A 103 -27.66 13.87 -35.12
N PHE A 104 -26.75 12.95 -34.84
CA PHE A 104 -25.47 12.85 -35.55
C PHE A 104 -25.57 11.84 -36.70
N PRO A 105 -24.73 11.98 -37.75
CA PRO A 105 -24.66 11.02 -38.84
C PRO A 105 -24.36 9.59 -38.36
N SER A 106 -24.83 8.61 -39.12
CA SER A 106 -24.54 7.19 -38.88
C SER A 106 -23.02 6.96 -38.83
N ARG A 107 -22.53 6.31 -37.76
CA ARG A 107 -21.10 6.05 -37.47
C ARG A 107 -20.27 7.23 -36.96
N TYR A 108 -20.85 8.39 -36.71
CA TYR A 108 -20.14 9.48 -36.02
C TYR A 108 -19.73 9.06 -34.60
N ARG A 109 -18.56 9.53 -34.15
CA ARG A 109 -18.02 9.23 -32.81
C ARG A 109 -17.79 10.53 -32.07
N LEU A 110 -18.67 10.83 -31.13
CA LEU A 110 -18.56 11.99 -30.25
C LEU A 110 -17.61 11.68 -29.09
N THR A 111 -16.52 12.42 -28.99
CA THR A 111 -15.49 12.22 -27.98
C THR A 111 -15.96 12.70 -26.61
N CYS A 112 -16.19 11.77 -25.70
CA CYS A 112 -16.62 12.03 -24.33
C CYS A 112 -15.43 12.06 -23.39
N LEU A 113 -15.37 13.09 -22.53
CA LEU A 113 -14.29 13.31 -21.57
C LEU A 113 -14.46 12.47 -20.30
N HIS A 114 -15.70 12.20 -19.87
CA HIS A 114 -16.00 11.45 -18.65
C HIS A 114 -17.31 10.67 -18.76
N GLY A 115 -17.55 9.70 -17.87
CA GLY A 115 -18.84 9.01 -17.75
C GLY A 115 -18.87 7.63 -18.44
N ARG A 116 -17.69 7.08 -18.75
CA ARG A 116 -17.54 5.78 -19.41
C ARG A 116 -18.30 4.65 -18.72
N HIS A 117 -18.21 4.52 -17.39
CA HIS A 117 -18.92 3.47 -16.64
C HIS A 117 -20.44 3.65 -16.67
N ARG A 118 -20.94 4.89 -16.64
CA ARG A 118 -22.38 5.19 -16.71
C ARG A 118 -22.96 4.85 -18.08
N VAL A 119 -22.30 5.30 -19.15
CA VAL A 119 -22.71 5.01 -20.52
C VAL A 119 -22.63 3.51 -20.78
N GLN A 120 -21.61 2.81 -20.27
CA GLN A 120 -21.52 1.37 -20.39
C GLN A 120 -22.65 0.65 -19.62
N ALA A 121 -22.93 1.01 -18.37
CA ALA A 121 -24.06 0.47 -17.61
C ALA A 121 -25.41 0.76 -18.31
N GLY A 122 -25.55 1.94 -18.90
CA GLY A 122 -26.72 2.32 -19.70
C GLY A 122 -26.88 1.46 -20.95
N ARG A 123 -25.79 1.15 -21.66
CA ARG A 123 -25.82 0.24 -22.83
C ARG A 123 -26.27 -1.17 -22.50
N GLU A 124 -26.01 -1.64 -21.28
CA GLU A 124 -26.34 -3.00 -20.85
C GLU A 124 -27.76 -3.14 -20.30
N ILE A 125 -28.38 -2.05 -19.82
CA ILE A 125 -29.72 -2.08 -19.20
C ILE A 125 -30.81 -1.44 -20.07
N LEU A 126 -30.49 -0.35 -20.77
CA LEU A 126 -31.54 0.47 -21.39
C LEU A 126 -32.11 -0.20 -22.65
N PRO A 127 -33.45 -0.21 -22.83
CA PRO A 127 -34.07 -0.63 -24.07
C PRO A 127 -33.59 0.21 -25.26
N GLN A 128 -33.60 -0.36 -26.46
CA GLN A 128 -33.11 0.33 -27.66
C GLN A 128 -33.86 1.64 -27.97
N ALA A 129 -35.15 1.73 -27.62
CA ALA A 129 -35.95 2.94 -27.74
C ALA A 129 -35.49 4.07 -26.80
N ASP A 130 -34.89 3.71 -25.66
CA ASP A 130 -34.44 4.62 -24.60
C ASP A 130 -32.91 4.71 -24.47
N ALA A 131 -32.17 4.22 -25.48
CA ALA A 131 -30.72 4.20 -25.51
C ALA A 131 -30.10 5.58 -25.80
N TRP A 132 -30.38 6.56 -24.94
CA TRP A 132 -29.86 7.92 -24.99
C TRP A 132 -29.34 8.40 -23.63
N TRP A 133 -28.41 9.36 -23.68
CA TRP A 133 -27.83 10.05 -22.51
C TRP A 133 -27.76 11.56 -22.74
N ILE A 134 -27.70 12.34 -21.66
CA ILE A 134 -27.52 13.80 -21.74
C ILE A 134 -26.03 14.14 -21.71
N VAL A 135 -25.63 14.98 -22.65
CA VAL A 135 -24.25 15.36 -22.90
C VAL A 135 -24.11 16.88 -22.84
N ASP A 136 -23.14 17.35 -22.06
CA ASP A 136 -22.70 18.75 -22.05
C ASP A 136 -21.69 18.94 -23.18
N LEU A 137 -22.05 19.71 -24.21
CA LEU A 137 -21.19 19.93 -25.38
C LEU A 137 -20.22 21.10 -25.19
N TYR A 138 -18.97 20.84 -25.51
CA TYR A 138 -17.87 21.80 -25.54
C TYR A 138 -17.20 21.80 -26.92
N LEU A 139 -16.77 22.97 -27.41
CA LEU A 139 -15.96 23.05 -28.64
C LEU A 139 -14.57 22.42 -28.44
N ALA A 140 -14.01 21.81 -29.49
CA ALA A 140 -12.78 21.01 -29.41
C ALA A 140 -11.48 21.72 -29.07
N ASP A 141 -11.43 23.04 -29.24
CA ASP A 141 -10.27 23.87 -28.93
C ASP A 141 -10.21 24.27 -27.44
N LEU A 142 -10.34 23.28 -26.55
CA LEU A 142 -10.19 23.44 -25.10
C LEU A 142 -8.73 23.53 -24.71
N SER A 143 -8.42 24.41 -23.75
CA SER A 143 -7.14 24.39 -23.06
C SER A 143 -6.94 23.07 -22.30
N PRO A 144 -5.70 22.56 -22.19
CA PRO A 144 -5.40 21.37 -21.38
C PRO A 144 -5.91 21.48 -19.95
N GLU A 145 -5.90 22.69 -19.37
CA GLU A 145 -6.41 22.95 -18.03
C GLU A 145 -7.93 22.84 -17.92
N LEU A 146 -8.68 23.32 -18.93
CA LEU A 146 -10.14 23.18 -18.96
C LEU A 146 -10.54 21.71 -19.18
N THR A 147 -9.87 21.01 -20.09
CA THR A 147 -10.07 19.57 -20.31
C THR A 147 -9.85 18.78 -19.02
N ALA A 148 -8.73 19.00 -18.33
CA ALA A 148 -8.45 18.37 -17.04
C ALA A 148 -9.53 18.70 -15.99
N THR A 149 -10.00 19.95 -15.93
CA THR A 149 -11.07 20.36 -15.02
C THR A 149 -12.37 19.60 -15.28
N LEU A 150 -12.78 19.46 -16.54
CA LEU A 150 -14.00 18.75 -16.93
C LEU A 150 -13.91 17.25 -16.67
N VAL A 151 -12.75 16.63 -16.93
CA VAL A 151 -12.52 15.21 -16.61
C VAL A 151 -12.61 14.98 -15.10
N GLU A 152 -12.02 15.86 -14.28
CA GLU A 152 -11.93 15.69 -12.83
C GLU A 152 -13.19 16.08 -12.05
N GLU A 153 -13.92 17.12 -12.47
CA GLU A 153 -15.16 17.54 -11.81
C GLU A 153 -16.22 16.45 -11.83
N TYR A 154 -16.31 15.75 -12.96
CA TYR A 154 -17.31 14.71 -13.19
C TYR A 154 -16.81 13.32 -12.75
N ALA A 155 -15.52 13.14 -12.42
CA ALA A 155 -14.96 11.89 -11.86
C ALA A 155 -15.34 11.59 -10.40
N ASN A 156 -16.08 12.48 -9.73
CA ASN A 156 -16.41 12.37 -8.31
C ASN A 156 -17.52 11.37 -7.97
N GLU A 157 -18.06 10.63 -8.93
CA GLU A 157 -19.13 9.63 -8.71
C GLU A 157 -18.67 8.41 -7.90
N LYS A 158 -17.40 8.03 -8.04
CA LYS A 158 -16.71 7.06 -7.20
C LYS A 158 -15.52 7.78 -6.57
N LYS A 159 -15.47 7.76 -5.24
CA LYS A 159 -14.36 8.38 -4.51
C LYS A 159 -13.04 7.76 -4.98
N PRO A 160 -12.07 8.57 -5.44
CA PRO A 160 -10.76 8.05 -5.85
C PRO A 160 -10.07 7.29 -4.72
N SER A 161 -9.28 6.27 -5.09
CA SER A 161 -8.44 5.55 -4.15
C SER A 161 -7.33 6.47 -3.61
N ASP A 162 -6.77 6.14 -2.45
CA ASP A 162 -5.67 6.92 -1.86
C ASP A 162 -4.48 7.00 -2.84
N GLY A 163 -4.24 5.95 -3.65
CA GLY A 163 -3.17 5.94 -4.66
C GLY A 163 -3.48 6.68 -5.96
N GLU A 164 -4.72 6.70 -6.45
CA GLU A 164 -5.11 7.60 -7.55
C GLU A 164 -4.85 9.06 -7.16
N ILE A 165 -5.26 9.44 -5.94
CA ILE A 165 -5.07 10.79 -5.43
C ILE A 165 -3.56 11.09 -5.28
N TYR A 166 -2.80 10.17 -4.69
CA TYR A 166 -1.36 10.33 -4.52
C TYR A 166 -0.64 10.52 -5.87
N TRP A 167 -0.93 9.68 -6.85
CA TRP A 167 -0.35 9.75 -8.20
C TRP A 167 -0.63 11.10 -8.86
N LYS A 168 -1.89 11.58 -8.82
CA LYS A 168 -2.26 12.89 -9.37
C LYS A 168 -1.58 14.05 -8.65
N ILE A 169 -1.42 13.96 -7.33
CA ILE A 169 -0.66 14.96 -6.56
C ILE A 169 0.81 15.02 -7.03
N ARG A 170 1.45 13.86 -7.25
CA ARG A 170 2.83 13.77 -7.75
C ARG A 170 2.96 14.26 -9.19
N GLN A 171 2.03 13.88 -10.06
CA GLN A 171 1.98 14.36 -11.45
C GLN A 171 1.91 15.90 -11.50
N TYR A 172 0.96 16.51 -10.79
CA TYR A 172 0.80 17.97 -10.78
C TYR A 172 1.93 18.70 -10.06
N GLU A 173 2.65 18.02 -9.15
CA GLU A 173 3.87 18.55 -8.55
C GLU A 173 5.00 18.66 -9.59
N GLN A 174 5.17 17.65 -10.45
CA GLN A 174 6.15 17.66 -11.55
C GLN A 174 5.79 18.72 -12.61
N GLU A 175 4.52 18.85 -12.97
CA GLU A 175 4.00 19.85 -13.91
C GLU A 175 4.01 21.29 -13.34
N ARG A 176 4.42 21.48 -12.08
CA ARG A 176 4.36 22.77 -11.35
C ARG A 176 2.96 23.38 -11.30
N ASN A 177 1.93 22.55 -11.39
CA ASN A 177 0.53 22.96 -11.37
C ASN A 177 -0.07 22.88 -9.96
N PHE A 178 0.28 23.88 -9.14
CA PHE A 178 -0.09 23.90 -7.72
C PHE A 178 -1.60 23.99 -7.47
N CYS A 179 -2.39 24.47 -8.44
CA CYS A 179 -3.84 24.56 -8.32
C CYS A 179 -4.48 23.16 -8.23
N PHE A 180 -4.25 22.33 -9.25
CA PHE A 180 -4.75 20.96 -9.29
C PHE A 180 -4.14 20.11 -8.17
N LYS A 181 -2.85 20.29 -7.85
CA LYS A 181 -2.22 19.64 -6.70
C LYS A 181 -3.00 19.88 -5.40
N ASN A 182 -3.39 21.13 -5.13
CA ASN A 182 -4.15 21.48 -3.93
C ASN A 182 -5.59 20.97 -3.97
N ARG A 183 -6.21 20.94 -5.16
CA ARG A 183 -7.54 20.35 -5.37
C ARG A 183 -7.54 18.86 -5.01
N TRP A 184 -6.57 18.09 -5.50
CA TRP A 184 -6.43 16.67 -5.16
C TRP A 184 -6.09 16.44 -3.69
N LYS A 185 -5.24 17.28 -3.08
CA LYS A 185 -4.99 17.25 -1.63
C LYS A 185 -6.28 17.47 -0.81
N ALA A 186 -7.22 18.26 -1.31
CA ALA A 186 -8.50 18.52 -0.64
C ALA A 186 -9.45 17.29 -0.68
N ILE A 187 -9.29 16.35 -1.60
CA ILE A 187 -10.14 15.14 -1.67
C ILE A 187 -9.77 14.13 -0.56
N LEU A 188 -8.51 14.13 -0.11
CA LEU A 188 -8.01 13.22 0.92
C LEU A 188 -8.74 13.39 2.25
N LYS A 189 -9.00 12.25 2.92
CA LYS A 189 -9.47 12.23 4.31
C LYS A 189 -8.39 12.81 5.25
N THR A 190 -8.78 13.28 6.42
CA THR A 190 -7.85 13.85 7.43
C THR A 190 -6.68 12.92 7.77
N THR A 191 -6.93 11.61 7.87
CA THR A 191 -5.91 10.59 8.13
C THR A 191 -4.95 10.44 6.95
N SER A 192 -5.46 10.31 5.72
CA SER A 192 -4.65 10.21 4.51
C SER A 192 -3.83 11.49 4.25
N ARG A 193 -4.36 12.69 4.57
CA ARG A 193 -3.59 13.95 4.52
C ARG A 193 -2.45 13.98 5.54
N ARG A 194 -2.61 13.35 6.70
CA ARG A 194 -1.53 13.21 7.68
C ARG A 194 -0.46 12.26 7.16
N GLY A 195 -0.86 11.12 6.59
CA GLY A 195 0.07 10.18 5.95
C GLY A 195 0.86 10.82 4.82
N LEU A 196 0.20 11.60 3.95
CA LEU A 196 0.88 12.34 2.88
C LEU A 196 1.95 13.30 3.42
N ARG A 197 1.63 14.08 4.46
CA ARG A 197 2.61 14.98 5.09
C ARG A 197 3.78 14.23 5.73
N GLN A 198 3.55 13.02 6.24
CA GLN A 198 4.64 12.20 6.76
C GLN A 198 5.53 11.67 5.64
N LEU A 199 5.00 11.37 4.45
CA LEU A 199 5.84 11.02 3.30
C LEU A 199 6.73 12.20 2.88
N ASP A 200 6.25 13.44 3.02
CA ASP A 200 7.09 14.63 2.75
C ASP A 200 8.31 14.71 3.71
N ASP A 201 8.24 14.09 4.89
CA ASP A 201 9.36 14.02 5.86
C ASP A 201 10.25 12.77 5.68
N HIS A 202 9.88 11.82 4.80
CA HIS A 202 10.57 10.56 4.55
C HIS A 202 10.85 10.38 3.05
N GLU A 203 11.87 11.08 2.54
CA GLU A 203 12.17 11.17 1.11
C GLU A 203 12.44 9.82 0.45
N GLU A 204 13.21 8.93 1.09
CA GLU A 204 13.52 7.59 0.54
C GLU A 204 12.27 6.71 0.42
N LEU A 205 11.41 6.73 1.44
CA LEU A 205 10.14 6.01 1.41
C LEU A 205 9.21 6.55 0.32
N ALA A 206 9.14 7.88 0.18
CA ALA A 206 8.36 8.52 -0.86
C ALA A 206 8.87 8.12 -2.26
N ALA A 207 10.18 8.13 -2.49
CA ALA A 207 10.80 7.74 -3.74
C ALA A 207 10.53 6.26 -4.08
N ALA A 208 10.65 5.36 -3.10
CA ALA A 208 10.37 3.94 -3.29
C ALA A 208 8.88 3.67 -3.63
N ILE A 209 7.95 4.42 -3.02
CA ILE A 209 6.53 4.36 -3.39
C ILE A 209 6.33 4.89 -4.81
N ASP A 210 6.90 6.05 -5.15
CA ASP A 210 6.76 6.67 -6.47
C ASP A 210 7.23 5.72 -7.59
N ASP A 211 8.30 4.97 -7.34
CA ASP A 211 8.84 3.95 -8.24
C ASP A 211 7.87 2.80 -8.51
N VAL A 212 7.15 2.33 -7.50
CA VAL A 212 6.12 1.28 -7.64
C VAL A 212 4.86 1.85 -8.33
N MET A 213 4.52 3.11 -8.06
CA MET A 213 3.32 3.78 -8.58
C MET A 213 3.35 4.05 -10.09
N VAL A 214 4.51 3.89 -10.73
CA VAL A 214 4.63 3.88 -12.19
C VAL A 214 3.66 2.87 -12.81
N MET A 215 3.47 1.71 -12.19
CA MET A 215 2.53 0.67 -12.63
C MET A 215 1.09 1.05 -12.28
N PRO A 216 0.19 1.29 -13.26
CA PRO A 216 -1.21 1.67 -12.99
C PRO A 216 -1.95 0.65 -12.12
N GLY A 217 -1.72 -0.65 -12.34
CA GLY A 217 -2.36 -1.72 -11.60
C GLY A 217 -2.05 -1.76 -10.10
N MET A 218 -0.96 -1.13 -9.65
CA MET A 218 -0.57 -1.10 -8.23
C MET A 218 -1.30 -0.01 -7.43
N ARG A 219 -1.78 1.04 -8.11
CA ARG A 219 -2.18 2.30 -7.46
C ARG A 219 -3.34 2.13 -6.48
N ASP A 220 -4.26 1.22 -6.76
CA ASP A 220 -5.46 1.05 -5.93
C ASP A 220 -5.18 0.51 -4.53
N ASP A 221 -4.04 -0.17 -4.33
CA ASP A 221 -3.68 -0.74 -3.04
C ASP A 221 -2.90 0.21 -2.14
N LEU A 222 -2.56 1.42 -2.59
CA LEU A 222 -1.89 2.39 -1.73
C LEU A 222 -2.82 2.84 -0.59
N ARG A 223 -2.36 2.65 0.66
CA ARG A 223 -3.08 3.05 1.87
C ARG A 223 -2.38 4.23 2.55
N LEU A 224 -2.62 5.46 2.08
CA LEU A 224 -2.03 6.66 2.71
C LEU A 224 -2.41 6.79 4.19
N SER A 225 -3.61 6.33 4.54
CA SER A 225 -4.06 6.29 5.93
C SER A 225 -3.20 5.43 6.86
N THR A 226 -2.41 4.47 6.37
CA THR A 226 -1.56 3.59 7.19
C THR A 226 -0.09 4.00 7.24
N ILE A 227 0.33 5.03 6.48
CA ILE A 227 1.72 5.49 6.46
C ILE A 227 2.24 5.84 7.86
N HIS A 228 1.40 6.41 8.73
CA HIS A 228 1.78 6.71 10.11
C HIS A 228 2.19 5.48 10.94
N LYS A 229 1.67 4.28 10.59
CA LYS A 229 2.09 3.02 11.22
C LYS A 229 3.44 2.58 10.67
N ILE A 230 3.64 2.71 9.37
CA ILE A 230 4.91 2.38 8.69
C ILE A 230 6.05 3.24 9.24
N THR A 231 5.88 4.56 9.26
CA THR A 231 6.89 5.48 9.81
C THR A 231 7.02 5.37 11.33
N GLY A 232 5.95 4.97 12.03
CA GLY A 232 5.97 4.66 13.46
C GLY A 232 6.71 3.37 13.81
N MET A 233 6.81 2.43 12.87
CA MET A 233 7.54 1.17 13.04
C MET A 233 9.03 1.40 13.23
N LYS A 234 9.59 2.48 12.65
CA LYS A 234 11.02 2.83 12.68
C LYS A 234 11.91 1.79 11.99
N CYS A 235 11.44 1.21 10.90
CA CYS A 235 12.17 0.20 10.12
C CYS A 235 12.19 0.61 8.64
N ASP A 236 12.61 1.85 8.40
CA ASP A 236 12.54 2.49 7.10
C ASP A 236 13.35 1.69 6.05
N GLU A 237 14.49 1.11 6.45
CA GLU A 237 15.36 0.33 5.57
C GLU A 237 14.67 -0.94 5.04
N GLN A 238 14.01 -1.71 5.91
CA GLN A 238 13.30 -2.94 5.50
C GLN A 238 12.07 -2.62 4.65
N VAL A 239 11.39 -1.51 4.96
CA VAL A 239 10.21 -1.04 4.23
C VAL A 239 10.58 -0.60 2.81
N VAL A 240 11.62 0.23 2.69
CA VAL A 240 12.15 0.70 1.38
C VAL A 240 12.61 -0.51 0.56
N HIS A 241 13.37 -1.43 1.18
CA HIS A 241 13.84 -2.63 0.50
C HIS A 241 12.70 -3.50 -0.05
N TYR A 242 11.58 -3.65 0.68
CA TYR A 242 10.41 -4.38 0.17
C TYR A 242 9.84 -3.69 -1.09
N LEU A 243 9.68 -2.37 -1.05
CA LEU A 243 9.14 -1.60 -2.18
C LEU A 243 10.06 -1.69 -3.42
N GLU A 244 11.37 -1.66 -3.20
CA GLU A 244 12.37 -1.89 -4.25
C GLU A 244 12.27 -3.31 -4.81
N ASP A 245 12.08 -4.33 -3.96
CA ASP A 245 11.88 -5.72 -4.38
C ASP A 245 10.61 -5.90 -5.23
N ILE A 246 9.52 -5.21 -4.91
CA ILE A 246 8.33 -5.17 -5.77
C ILE A 246 8.74 -4.64 -7.15
N LYS A 247 9.36 -3.47 -7.23
CA LYS A 247 9.77 -2.86 -8.50
C LYS A 247 10.71 -3.78 -9.30
N GLU A 248 11.71 -4.36 -8.64
CA GLU A 248 12.68 -5.26 -9.25
C GLU A 248 12.02 -6.53 -9.78
N PHE A 249 11.11 -7.13 -9.01
CA PHE A 249 10.35 -8.30 -9.44
C PHE A 249 9.61 -8.04 -10.75
N TRP A 250 8.80 -6.99 -10.81
CA TRP A 250 8.01 -6.66 -11.99
C TRP A 250 8.87 -6.24 -13.18
N SER A 251 10.00 -5.57 -12.93
CA SER A 251 10.97 -5.22 -13.98
C SER A 251 11.65 -6.44 -14.58
N LYS A 252 11.95 -7.48 -13.78
CA LYS A 252 12.50 -8.75 -14.27
C LYS A 252 11.45 -9.60 -15.01
N LEU A 253 10.20 -9.54 -14.56
CA LEU A 253 9.10 -10.30 -15.13
C LEU A 253 8.73 -9.82 -16.54
N LEU A 254 8.69 -8.51 -16.77
CA LEU A 254 8.18 -7.95 -18.03
C LEU A 254 9.29 -7.70 -19.08
N PRO A 255 9.07 -8.05 -20.35
CA PRO A 255 9.97 -7.66 -21.43
C PRO A 255 9.91 -6.15 -21.67
N GLY A 256 10.99 -5.51 -22.13
CA GLY A 256 10.94 -4.11 -22.61
C GLY A 256 11.02 -3.00 -21.55
N GLY A 257 11.37 -3.31 -20.29
CA GLY A 257 11.71 -2.31 -19.27
C GLY A 257 10.56 -1.39 -18.86
N LYS A 258 10.81 -0.07 -18.73
CA LYS A 258 9.85 0.89 -18.16
C LYS A 258 8.54 1.03 -18.95
N ALA A 259 8.58 0.90 -20.28
CA ALA A 259 7.38 1.03 -21.12
C ALA A 259 6.35 -0.07 -20.81
N SER A 260 6.82 -1.27 -20.47
CA SER A 260 5.95 -2.39 -20.14
C SER A 260 5.33 -2.29 -18.75
N LEU A 261 6.02 -1.64 -17.79
CA LEU A 261 5.44 -1.36 -16.47
C LEU A 261 4.18 -0.49 -16.56
N LEU A 262 4.12 0.43 -17.54
CA LEU A 262 2.94 1.27 -17.78
C LEU A 262 1.74 0.50 -18.33
N ARG A 263 1.97 -0.69 -18.91
CA ARG A 263 0.92 -1.55 -19.50
C ARG A 263 0.29 -2.51 -18.47
N VAL A 264 0.79 -2.52 -17.24
CA VAL A 264 0.29 -3.38 -16.16
C VAL A 264 -1.01 -2.80 -15.61
N ASP A 265 -2.11 -3.47 -15.97
CA ASP A 265 -3.45 -3.11 -15.51
C ASP A 265 -3.77 -3.69 -14.12
N ARG A 266 -4.86 -3.21 -13.52
CA ARG A 266 -5.32 -3.66 -12.20
C ARG A 266 -5.73 -5.14 -12.19
N ALA A 267 -6.40 -5.60 -13.24
CA ALA A 267 -6.89 -6.97 -13.32
C ALA A 267 -5.74 -7.98 -13.27
N THR A 268 -4.63 -7.64 -13.92
CA THR A 268 -3.37 -8.37 -13.93
C THR A 268 -2.80 -8.47 -12.53
N VAL A 269 -2.55 -7.34 -11.85
CA VAL A 269 -1.98 -7.35 -10.48
C VAL A 269 -2.85 -8.16 -9.54
N LYS A 270 -4.18 -7.96 -9.56
CA LYS A 270 -5.12 -8.71 -8.72
C LYS A 270 -5.22 -10.19 -9.04
N GLY A 271 -5.03 -10.57 -10.31
CA GLY A 271 -5.02 -11.97 -10.72
C GLY A 271 -3.78 -12.71 -10.21
N VAL A 272 -2.62 -12.04 -10.22
CA VAL A 272 -1.33 -12.67 -9.93
C VAL A 272 -0.85 -12.50 -8.49
N GLU A 273 -1.27 -11.47 -7.76
CA GLU A 273 -0.81 -11.23 -6.39
C GLU A 273 -1.12 -12.43 -5.47
N LEU A 274 -0.23 -12.71 -4.52
CA LEU A 274 -0.32 -13.87 -3.61
C LEU A 274 -0.31 -15.24 -4.29
N LYS A 275 0.14 -15.33 -5.55
CA LYS A 275 0.30 -16.61 -6.25
C LYS A 275 1.77 -17.00 -6.32
N ALA A 276 2.05 -18.30 -6.22
CA ALA A 276 3.40 -18.86 -6.34
C ALA A 276 3.43 -19.96 -7.43
N PRO A 277 3.31 -19.58 -8.72
CA PRO A 277 3.16 -20.53 -9.82
C PRO A 277 4.33 -21.51 -10.01
N GLY A 278 5.55 -21.20 -9.53
CA GLY A 278 6.67 -22.14 -9.56
C GLY A 278 6.59 -23.25 -8.51
N ASN A 279 5.93 -22.99 -7.38
CA ASN A 279 5.82 -23.94 -6.28
C ASN A 279 4.42 -24.58 -6.15
N SER A 280 3.39 -23.95 -6.72
CA SER A 280 1.99 -24.36 -6.60
C SER A 280 1.42 -24.75 -7.97
N LYS A 281 1.19 -26.04 -8.19
CA LYS A 281 0.56 -26.56 -9.42
C LYS A 281 -0.81 -25.92 -9.67
N ARG A 282 -1.58 -25.69 -8.61
CA ARG A 282 -2.89 -25.05 -8.68
C ARG A 282 -2.79 -23.61 -9.18
N ASP A 283 -1.90 -22.82 -8.60
CA ASP A 283 -1.74 -21.43 -9.02
C ASP A 283 -1.17 -21.35 -10.43
N SER A 284 -0.24 -22.25 -10.79
CA SER A 284 0.29 -22.37 -12.15
C SER A 284 -0.83 -22.61 -13.17
N GLN A 285 -1.71 -23.59 -12.95
CA GLN A 285 -2.82 -23.90 -13.86
C GLN A 285 -3.81 -22.74 -13.98
N VAL A 286 -4.16 -22.09 -12.86
CA VAL A 286 -5.08 -20.95 -12.86
C VAL A 286 -4.49 -19.78 -13.64
N LEU A 287 -3.24 -19.41 -13.37
CA LEU A 287 -2.59 -18.28 -14.03
C LEU A 287 -2.35 -18.54 -15.51
N HIS A 288 -1.96 -19.76 -15.88
CA HIS A 288 -1.80 -20.13 -17.29
C HIS A 288 -3.11 -19.99 -18.07
N GLY A 289 -4.23 -20.48 -17.50
CA GLY A 289 -5.55 -20.33 -18.11
C GLY A 289 -5.99 -18.87 -18.26
N GLN A 290 -5.72 -18.04 -17.24
CA GLN A 290 -6.01 -16.60 -17.29
C GLN A 290 -5.15 -15.86 -18.33
N LEU A 291 -3.89 -16.28 -18.50
CA LEU A 291 -2.95 -15.70 -19.46
C LEU A 291 -3.35 -16.06 -20.90
N LEU A 292 -3.67 -17.33 -21.17
CA LEU A 292 -4.14 -17.79 -22.49
C LEU A 292 -5.46 -17.13 -22.90
N SER A 293 -6.37 -16.93 -21.95
CA SER A 293 -7.64 -16.23 -22.20
C SER A 293 -7.52 -14.70 -22.27
N GLY A 294 -6.32 -14.14 -22.05
CA GLY A 294 -6.06 -12.71 -22.07
C GLY A 294 -6.73 -11.92 -20.93
N GLN A 295 -7.10 -12.61 -19.85
CA GLN A 295 -7.68 -11.97 -18.65
C GLN A 295 -6.63 -11.23 -17.83
N ILE A 296 -5.39 -11.73 -17.84
CA ILE A 296 -4.21 -11.07 -17.25
C ILE A 296 -3.22 -10.73 -18.37
N PHE A 297 -2.44 -9.67 -18.17
CA PHE A 297 -1.53 -9.11 -19.18
C PHE A 297 -2.27 -8.77 -20.48
N SER A 298 -3.49 -8.23 -20.36
CA SER A 298 -4.39 -7.97 -21.50
C SER A 298 -3.79 -7.02 -22.54
N SER A 299 -2.99 -6.06 -22.09
CA SER A 299 -2.26 -5.10 -22.94
C SER A 299 -1.07 -5.68 -23.70
N PHE A 300 -0.67 -6.94 -23.46
CA PHE A 300 0.49 -7.61 -24.07
C PHE A 300 0.11 -8.51 -25.25
N SER A 301 1.01 -8.66 -26.24
CA SER A 301 0.82 -9.57 -27.38
C SER A 301 0.86 -11.03 -26.92
N PRO A 302 0.31 -11.97 -27.71
CA PRO A 302 0.43 -13.40 -27.39
C PRO A 302 1.88 -13.87 -27.22
N GLU A 303 2.83 -13.37 -28.02
CA GLU A 303 4.26 -13.72 -27.86
C GLU A 303 4.84 -13.16 -26.56
N GLU A 304 4.56 -11.88 -26.26
CA GLU A 304 5.00 -11.25 -25.00
C GLU A 304 4.44 -11.99 -23.77
N ARG A 305 3.18 -12.45 -23.84
CA ARG A 305 2.56 -13.21 -22.74
C ARG A 305 3.22 -14.56 -22.54
N GLU A 306 3.62 -15.25 -23.60
CA GLU A 306 4.36 -16.52 -23.48
C GLU A 306 5.73 -16.30 -22.82
N ASP A 307 6.44 -15.22 -23.18
CA ASP A 307 7.69 -14.85 -22.53
C ASP A 307 7.51 -14.52 -21.04
N ILE A 308 6.46 -13.77 -20.70
CA ILE A 308 6.09 -13.48 -19.31
C ILE A 308 5.80 -14.79 -18.57
N TRP A 309 5.04 -15.70 -19.18
CA TRP A 309 4.71 -16.99 -18.59
C TRP A 309 5.96 -17.82 -18.29
N ASN A 310 6.90 -17.88 -19.23
CA ASN A 310 8.16 -18.60 -19.07
C ASN A 310 8.98 -18.10 -17.88
N ARG A 311 8.90 -16.81 -17.53
CA ARG A 311 9.54 -16.27 -16.32
C ARG A 311 8.70 -16.54 -15.07
N LEU A 312 7.39 -16.32 -15.17
CA LEU A 312 6.45 -16.44 -14.07
C LEU A 312 6.44 -17.86 -13.48
N ARG A 313 6.46 -18.90 -14.32
CA ARG A 313 6.47 -20.31 -13.90
C ARG A 313 7.72 -20.75 -13.14
N HIS A 314 8.80 -19.97 -13.17
CA HIS A 314 10.03 -20.25 -12.44
C HIS A 314 10.16 -19.39 -11.16
N THR A 315 9.12 -18.64 -10.81
CA THR A 315 9.10 -17.84 -9.58
C THR A 315 8.86 -18.76 -8.37
N ASP A 316 9.83 -18.76 -7.45
CA ASP A 316 9.87 -19.57 -6.22
C ASP A 316 9.24 -18.89 -4.99
N ARG A 317 8.61 -17.74 -5.19
CA ARG A 317 7.98 -16.94 -4.13
C ARG A 317 6.58 -16.46 -4.53
N LEU A 318 5.86 -15.89 -3.55
CA LEU A 318 4.61 -15.21 -3.82
C LEU A 318 4.87 -13.95 -4.66
N ILE A 319 4.04 -13.71 -5.66
CA ILE A 319 4.15 -12.52 -6.50
C ILE A 319 3.83 -11.28 -5.65
N PRO A 320 4.80 -10.35 -5.48
CA PRO A 320 4.66 -9.20 -4.59
C PRO A 320 3.85 -8.08 -5.24
N SER A 321 3.08 -7.36 -4.43
CA SER A 321 2.30 -6.18 -4.82
C SER A 321 2.23 -5.17 -3.66
N LEU A 322 1.70 -3.97 -3.91
CA LEU A 322 1.43 -3.05 -2.79
C LEU A 322 0.46 -3.66 -1.78
N PHE A 323 -0.47 -4.52 -2.22
CA PHE A 323 -1.35 -5.24 -1.30
C PHE A 323 -0.54 -6.14 -0.36
N THR A 324 0.34 -7.01 -0.90
CA THR A 324 1.15 -7.93 -0.08
C THR A 324 2.04 -7.17 0.89
N PHE A 325 2.64 -6.07 0.44
CA PHE A 325 3.41 -5.16 1.28
C PHE A 325 2.62 -4.67 2.50
N PHE A 326 1.40 -4.14 2.31
CA PHE A 326 0.61 -3.65 3.44
C PHE A 326 0.13 -4.75 4.38
N GLU A 327 0.00 -5.99 3.91
CA GLU A 327 -0.33 -7.14 4.75
C GLU A 327 0.89 -7.62 5.54
N ASP A 328 2.03 -7.78 4.88
CA ASP A 328 3.29 -8.22 5.49
C ASP A 328 3.83 -7.21 6.50
N VAL A 329 3.66 -5.90 6.25
CA VAL A 329 4.06 -4.85 7.19
C VAL A 329 3.30 -4.94 8.52
N LYS A 330 2.09 -5.52 8.56
CA LYS A 330 1.39 -5.74 9.84
C LYS A 330 2.17 -6.71 10.73
N TYR A 331 2.68 -7.78 10.11
CA TYR A 331 3.51 -8.78 10.79
C TYR A 331 4.92 -8.23 11.10
N LEU A 332 5.51 -7.49 10.17
CA LEU A 332 6.80 -6.84 10.38
C LEU A 332 6.75 -5.86 11.55
N ASN A 333 5.63 -5.13 11.71
CA ASN A 333 5.45 -4.20 12.83
C ASN A 333 5.46 -4.93 14.18
N THR A 334 4.84 -6.10 14.30
CA THR A 334 4.89 -6.89 15.54
C THR A 334 6.32 -7.36 15.85
N CYS A 335 7.08 -7.74 14.83
CA CYS A 335 8.48 -8.13 14.99
C CYS A 335 9.38 -6.94 15.36
N ALA A 336 9.15 -5.77 14.74
CA ALA A 336 9.86 -4.53 15.06
C ALA A 336 9.62 -4.08 16.50
N ASP A 337 8.39 -4.23 16.99
CA ASP A 337 8.05 -3.91 18.39
C ASP A 337 8.78 -4.84 19.38
N CYS A 338 9.06 -6.10 19.01
CA CYS A 338 9.94 -6.98 19.78
C CYS A 338 11.36 -6.41 19.86
N LEU A 339 11.95 -6.02 18.72
CA LEU A 339 13.33 -5.48 18.68
C LEU A 339 13.48 -4.19 19.50
N LYS A 340 12.45 -3.34 19.56
CA LYS A 340 12.43 -2.14 20.40
C LYS A 340 12.51 -2.45 21.90
N ARG A 341 12.34 -3.71 22.32
CA ARG A 341 12.61 -4.14 23.71
C ARG A 341 14.10 -4.22 24.02
N LEU A 342 14.95 -4.45 23.02
CA LEU A 342 16.40 -4.52 23.17
C LEU A 342 17.08 -3.15 23.11
N VAL A 343 16.43 -2.15 22.50
CA VAL A 343 17.03 -0.84 22.27
C VAL A 343 16.01 0.28 22.37
N LYS A 344 16.40 1.39 23.01
CA LYS A 344 15.63 2.63 22.95
C LYS A 344 15.87 3.35 21.63
N VAL A 345 14.84 3.39 20.79
CA VAL A 345 14.87 4.09 19.49
C VAL A 345 14.50 5.56 19.67
N SER A 346 15.40 6.46 19.26
CA SER A 346 15.13 7.90 19.31
C SER A 346 14.22 8.38 18.16
N ARG A 347 13.74 9.63 18.21
CA ARG A 347 12.74 10.13 17.25
C ARG A 347 13.25 10.14 15.80
N LYS A 348 14.55 10.35 15.58
CA LYS A 348 15.17 10.48 14.25
C LYS A 348 15.92 9.22 13.80
N GLU A 349 15.76 8.13 14.53
CA GLU A 349 16.56 6.92 14.37
C GLU A 349 15.64 5.75 14.01
N THR A 350 16.18 4.82 13.25
CA THR A 350 15.55 3.53 12.95
C THR A 350 15.97 2.47 13.97
N VAL A 351 15.25 1.36 14.05
CA VAL A 351 15.66 0.18 14.84
C VAL A 351 17.03 -0.30 14.39
N SER A 352 17.32 -0.26 13.09
CA SER A 352 18.62 -0.65 12.52
C SER A 352 19.75 0.25 13.04
N MET A 353 19.60 1.57 12.95
CA MET A 353 20.58 2.53 13.47
C MET A 353 20.77 2.40 14.99
N ALA A 354 19.67 2.20 15.73
CA ALA A 354 19.73 2.00 17.17
C ALA A 354 20.53 0.74 17.53
N LEU A 355 20.35 -0.35 16.78
CA LEU A 355 21.15 -1.57 16.95
C LEU A 355 22.62 -1.36 16.57
N ASP A 356 22.93 -0.60 15.51
CA ASP A 356 24.32 -0.26 15.16
C ASP A 356 25.02 0.48 16.30
N HIS A 357 24.37 1.48 16.89
CA HIS A 357 24.91 2.23 18.03
C HIS A 357 25.07 1.40 19.30
N LYS A 358 24.40 0.24 19.39
CA LYS A 358 24.52 -0.70 20.51
C LYS A 358 25.41 -1.89 20.21
N PHE A 359 25.99 -1.98 19.02
CA PHE A 359 26.99 -2.98 18.74
C PHE A 359 28.32 -2.55 19.36
N THR A 360 28.81 -3.29 20.34
CA THR A 360 30.06 -3.03 21.06
C THR A 360 31.13 -4.09 20.80
N ASP A 361 30.82 -5.06 19.93
CA ASP A 361 31.68 -6.22 19.65
C ASP A 361 31.97 -7.07 20.91
N VAL A 362 31.14 -6.92 21.96
CA VAL A 362 31.24 -7.73 23.17
C VAL A 362 31.01 -9.20 22.85
N ASN A 363 31.73 -10.10 23.53
CA ASN A 363 31.62 -11.54 23.29
C ASN A 363 31.94 -11.99 21.85
N GLN A 364 32.51 -11.13 20.99
CA GLN A 364 32.92 -11.47 19.64
C GLN A 364 34.43 -11.78 19.57
N ILE A 365 34.81 -12.56 18.55
CA ILE A 365 36.21 -12.88 18.23
C ILE A 365 36.57 -12.20 16.90
N SER A 366 37.74 -11.56 16.86
CA SER A 366 38.22 -10.88 15.66
C SER A 366 38.36 -11.86 14.47
N GLY A 367 37.95 -11.40 13.28
CA GLY A 367 37.96 -12.20 12.05
C GLY A 367 36.84 -13.25 11.94
N GLN A 368 35.89 -13.30 12.88
CA GLN A 368 34.82 -14.29 12.90
C GLN A 368 33.45 -13.68 13.24
N TYR A 369 32.36 -14.38 12.90
CA TYR A 369 30.99 -14.04 13.34
C TYR A 369 30.21 -15.31 13.70
N ILE A 370 29.23 -15.15 14.60
CA ILE A 370 28.40 -16.23 15.13
C ILE A 370 27.10 -16.33 14.32
N VAL A 371 26.68 -17.55 14.00
CA VAL A 371 25.41 -17.88 13.33
C VAL A 371 24.68 -18.98 14.08
N GLU A 372 23.43 -18.73 14.45
CA GLU A 372 22.48 -19.72 14.93
C GLU A 372 21.99 -20.59 13.76
N ILE A 373 22.23 -21.89 13.82
CA ILE A 373 21.78 -22.87 12.81
C ILE A 373 20.62 -23.76 13.27
N GLY A 374 20.29 -23.67 14.56
CA GLY A 374 19.18 -24.37 15.20
C GLY A 374 18.95 -23.77 16.59
N GLU A 375 17.87 -24.15 17.25
CA GLU A 375 17.51 -23.60 18.56
C GLU A 375 18.66 -23.76 19.56
N SER A 376 19.22 -22.64 20.01
CA SER A 376 20.40 -22.59 20.88
C SER A 376 21.69 -23.21 20.31
N LEU A 377 21.75 -23.52 19.01
CA LEU A 377 22.90 -24.11 18.32
C LEU A 377 23.62 -23.07 17.45
N PHE A 378 24.89 -22.80 17.77
CA PHE A 378 25.66 -21.75 17.15
C PHE A 378 26.94 -22.29 16.50
N ILE A 379 27.26 -21.75 15.33
CA ILE A 379 28.53 -21.98 14.66
C ILE A 379 29.25 -20.66 14.41
N THR A 380 30.56 -20.75 14.28
CA THR A 380 31.41 -19.60 13.97
C THR A 380 31.87 -19.65 12.52
N ARG A 381 31.82 -18.52 11.83
CA ARG A 381 32.24 -18.37 10.43
C ARG A 381 33.26 -17.24 10.31
N PRO A 382 34.20 -17.32 9.35
CA PRO A 382 35.15 -16.23 9.10
C PRO A 382 34.42 -15.01 8.52
N GLY A 383 34.72 -13.80 9.01
CA GLY A 383 34.11 -12.56 8.51
C GLY A 383 34.58 -11.30 9.25
N GLY A 384 34.27 -10.15 8.65
CA GLY A 384 34.63 -8.83 9.18
C GLY A 384 33.61 -8.29 10.20
N THR A 385 33.89 -7.09 10.73
CA THR A 385 32.97 -6.40 11.65
C THR A 385 31.60 -6.11 11.02
N GLY A 386 31.58 -5.76 9.72
CA GLY A 386 30.32 -5.54 8.99
C GLY A 386 29.45 -6.80 8.91
N ASP A 387 30.07 -7.96 8.74
CA ASP A 387 29.36 -9.25 8.72
C ASP A 387 28.76 -9.56 10.09
N ARG A 388 29.48 -9.31 11.19
CA ARG A 388 28.97 -9.51 12.56
C ARG A 388 27.72 -8.69 12.82
N ILE A 389 27.74 -7.40 12.46
CA ILE A 389 26.59 -6.52 12.66
C ILE A 389 25.40 -6.99 11.80
N ASN A 390 25.63 -7.28 10.52
CA ASN A 390 24.57 -7.66 9.59
C ASN A 390 23.92 -9.00 9.99
N TRP A 391 24.73 -10.04 10.22
CA TRP A 391 24.24 -11.34 10.67
C TRP A 391 23.65 -11.28 12.07
N GLY A 392 24.21 -10.48 12.96
CA GLY A 392 23.65 -10.23 14.29
C GLY A 392 22.23 -9.67 14.21
N LYS A 393 22.03 -8.59 13.44
CA LYS A 393 20.70 -8.01 13.20
C LYS A 393 19.73 -9.00 12.57
N ARG A 394 20.16 -9.77 11.56
CA ARG A 394 19.31 -10.79 10.90
C ARG A 394 18.85 -11.86 11.90
N GLN A 395 19.76 -12.35 12.76
CA GLN A 395 19.41 -13.34 13.77
C GLN A 395 18.42 -12.79 14.81
N LEU A 396 18.56 -11.52 15.21
CA LEU A 396 17.57 -10.86 16.08
C LEU A 396 16.20 -10.73 15.42
N TRP A 397 16.14 -10.38 14.13
CA TRP A 397 14.90 -10.39 13.35
C TRP A 397 14.29 -11.79 13.27
N LEU A 398 15.09 -12.82 12.98
CA LEU A 398 14.63 -14.21 12.91
C LEU A 398 14.10 -14.70 14.25
N TYR A 399 14.73 -14.34 15.36
CA TYR A 399 14.24 -14.63 16.70
C TYR A 399 12.88 -13.92 16.94
N ALA A 400 12.79 -12.63 16.63
CA ALA A 400 11.54 -11.89 16.75
C ALA A 400 10.42 -12.51 15.91
N MET A 401 10.71 -12.95 14.68
CA MET A 401 9.74 -13.64 13.82
C MET A 401 9.28 -14.98 14.39
N ARG A 402 10.17 -15.76 15.02
CA ARG A 402 9.81 -17.04 15.66
C ARG A 402 8.89 -16.83 16.87
N HIS A 403 9.17 -15.82 17.68
CA HIS A 403 8.61 -15.67 19.03
C HIS A 403 7.72 -14.42 19.22
N TYR A 404 7.29 -13.74 18.14
CA TYR A 404 6.52 -12.49 18.25
C TYR A 404 5.22 -12.63 19.05
N ARG A 405 4.62 -13.84 19.08
CA ARG A 405 3.40 -14.14 19.84
C ARG A 405 3.65 -14.18 21.35
N ASP A 406 4.85 -14.58 21.74
CA ASP A 406 5.27 -14.72 23.14
C ASP A 406 5.89 -13.40 23.66
N MET A 407 6.15 -12.44 22.78
CA MET A 407 6.69 -11.11 23.11
C MET A 407 5.72 -9.95 22.73
N PRO A 408 4.41 -10.01 23.06
CA PRO A 408 3.47 -8.94 22.74
C PRO A 408 3.95 -7.61 23.34
N PRO A 409 3.72 -6.46 22.69
CA PRO A 409 4.18 -5.16 23.19
C PRO A 409 3.58 -4.84 24.56
N ASP A 410 4.34 -4.15 25.41
CA ASP A 410 3.85 -3.75 26.74
C ASP A 410 2.59 -2.89 26.58
N SER A 411 1.48 -3.35 27.18
CA SER A 411 0.18 -2.67 27.06
C SER A 411 0.24 -1.29 27.73
N LYS A 412 0.38 -0.23 26.92
CA LYS A 412 0.32 1.16 27.40
C LYS A 412 -1.09 1.62 27.79
N LYS A 413 -2.11 0.78 27.57
CA LYS A 413 -3.49 1.09 27.96
C LYS A 413 -3.65 0.81 29.46
N LYS A 414 -4.01 1.85 30.22
CA LYS A 414 -4.54 1.69 31.58
C LYS A 414 -5.73 0.71 31.49
N GLU A 415 -5.84 -0.23 32.43
CA GLU A 415 -6.93 -1.23 32.53
C GLU A 415 -8.35 -0.65 32.37
N LYS A 416 -8.52 0.66 32.56
CA LYS A 416 -9.80 1.36 32.53
C LYS A 416 -10.45 1.50 31.14
N ASP A 417 -9.73 1.28 30.03
CA ASP A 417 -10.25 1.51 28.66
C ASP A 417 -10.62 0.24 27.87
N LEU A 418 -10.65 -0.94 28.50
CA LEU A 418 -11.02 -2.19 27.82
C LEU A 418 -12.45 -2.61 28.20
N LEU A 419 -13.40 -2.35 27.29
CA LEU A 419 -14.80 -2.80 27.39
C LEU A 419 -14.97 -4.33 27.23
N ALA A 420 -13.90 -5.04 26.88
CA ALA A 420 -13.84 -6.49 26.90
C ALA A 420 -12.50 -6.91 27.54
N LYS A 421 -12.58 -7.73 28.60
CA LYS A 421 -11.43 -8.45 29.15
C LYS A 421 -10.93 -9.44 28.10
N VAL A 422 -10.10 -8.97 27.16
CA VAL A 422 -9.19 -9.86 26.46
C VAL A 422 -8.11 -10.19 27.47
N GLU A 423 -7.98 -11.46 27.84
CA GLU A 423 -6.84 -11.96 28.62
C GLU A 423 -5.56 -11.61 27.87
N CYS A 424 -4.95 -10.49 28.24
CA CYS A 424 -3.69 -10.06 27.66
C CYS A 424 -2.62 -10.81 28.45
N TYR A 425 -2.27 -12.01 28.00
CA TYR A 425 -1.10 -12.72 28.50
C TYR A 425 0.10 -11.78 28.35
N GLY A 426 0.81 -11.53 29.45
CA GLY A 426 2.06 -10.76 29.44
C GLY A 426 3.10 -11.46 28.57
N ALA A 427 4.16 -10.73 28.20
CA ALA A 427 5.26 -11.36 27.49
C ALA A 427 5.93 -12.46 28.32
N ASP A 428 6.28 -13.56 27.67
CA ASP A 428 6.98 -14.68 28.28
C ASP A 428 8.39 -14.23 28.69
N GLU A 429 8.66 -14.26 30.00
CA GLU A 429 9.91 -13.77 30.56
C GLU A 429 11.12 -14.64 30.19
N THR A 430 10.92 -15.93 29.95
CA THR A 430 11.97 -16.84 29.48
C THR A 430 12.37 -16.49 28.06
N VAL A 431 11.38 -16.31 27.18
CA VAL A 431 11.62 -15.90 25.78
C VAL A 431 12.29 -14.52 25.71
N LEU A 432 11.91 -13.59 26.56
CA LEU A 432 12.56 -12.26 26.64
C LEU A 432 14.00 -12.34 27.15
N TYR A 433 14.27 -13.21 28.12
CA TYR A 433 15.62 -13.45 28.61
C TYR A 433 16.50 -14.06 27.51
N GLU A 434 16.03 -15.10 26.82
CA GLU A 434 16.74 -15.75 25.72
C GLU A 434 16.99 -14.77 24.57
N PHE A 435 16.05 -13.87 24.28
CA PHE A 435 16.24 -12.83 23.28
C PHE A 435 17.38 -11.86 23.65
N ALA A 436 17.43 -11.44 24.92
CA ALA A 436 18.49 -10.57 25.41
C ALA A 436 19.84 -11.29 25.50
N ALA A 437 19.85 -12.58 25.87
CA ALA A 437 21.04 -13.42 25.88
C ALA A 437 21.59 -13.63 24.47
N LEU A 438 20.72 -13.82 23.47
CA LEU A 438 21.09 -13.86 22.06
C LEU A 438 21.72 -12.53 21.62
N ALA A 439 21.11 -11.39 21.94
CA ALA A 439 21.65 -10.08 21.58
C ALA A 439 23.04 -9.83 22.19
N ASP A 440 23.23 -10.16 23.46
CA ASP A 440 24.51 -10.07 24.16
C ASP A 440 25.58 -11.00 23.56
N ARG A 441 25.18 -12.23 23.19
CA ARG A 441 26.07 -13.17 22.48
C ARG A 441 26.47 -12.71 21.09
N LEU A 442 25.60 -11.95 20.41
CA LEU A 442 25.85 -11.39 19.08
C LEU A 442 26.61 -10.05 19.12
N GLY A 443 27.00 -9.58 20.31
CA GLY A 443 27.82 -8.38 20.49
C GLY A 443 27.04 -7.08 20.61
N PHE A 444 25.75 -7.14 20.90
CA PHE A 444 24.93 -5.97 21.22
C PHE A 444 24.87 -5.76 22.74
N ALA A 445 25.14 -4.54 23.19
CA ALA A 445 25.06 -4.16 24.59
C ALA A 445 24.21 -2.89 24.77
N SER A 446 23.20 -2.98 25.62
CA SER A 446 22.32 -1.87 25.98
C SER A 446 21.80 -2.04 27.41
N ARG A 447 21.32 -0.95 28.02
CA ARG A 447 20.72 -1.02 29.36
C ARG A 447 19.47 -1.88 29.36
N GLU A 448 18.75 -1.88 28.25
CA GLU A 448 17.54 -2.66 28.02
C GLU A 448 17.87 -4.17 27.94
N ILE A 449 18.94 -4.55 27.23
CA ILE A 449 19.46 -5.93 27.19
C ILE A 449 19.86 -6.39 28.59
N ASP A 450 20.64 -5.59 29.31
CA ASP A 450 21.06 -5.91 30.68
C ASP A 450 19.86 -6.08 31.63
N HIS A 451 18.87 -5.21 31.50
CA HIS A 451 17.66 -5.27 32.31
C HIS A 451 16.83 -6.53 32.02
N LEU A 452 16.68 -6.91 30.75
CA LEU A 452 15.98 -8.15 30.37
C LEU A 452 16.73 -9.38 30.85
N LYS A 453 18.07 -9.40 30.77
CA LYS A 453 18.89 -10.48 31.34
C LYS A 453 18.70 -10.64 32.86
N ARG A 454 18.48 -9.54 33.58
CA ARG A 454 18.21 -9.52 35.03
C ARG A 454 16.78 -9.87 35.42
N ARG A 455 15.86 -9.95 34.46
CA ARG A 455 14.44 -10.28 34.69
C ARG A 455 14.12 -11.75 34.44
N SER A 456 15.11 -12.62 34.33
CA SER A 456 14.83 -14.03 34.01
C SER A 456 13.87 -14.66 35.02
N SER A 457 12.92 -15.45 34.49
CA SER A 457 12.07 -16.35 35.29
C SER A 457 12.92 -17.21 36.22
N ASP A 458 14.14 -17.56 35.80
CA ASP A 458 15.16 -18.23 36.60
C ASP A 458 15.63 -17.41 37.82
N ARG A 459 15.87 -16.10 37.67
CA ARG A 459 16.19 -15.21 38.79
C ARG A 459 15.00 -15.04 39.71
N GLU A 460 13.79 -14.89 39.17
CA GLU A 460 12.59 -14.78 39.97
C GLU A 460 12.31 -16.09 40.72
N THR A 461 12.50 -17.23 40.07
CA THR A 461 12.42 -18.58 40.65
C THR A 461 13.48 -18.79 41.72
N ALA A 462 14.74 -18.41 41.46
CA ALA A 462 15.82 -18.46 42.43
C ALA A 462 15.54 -17.57 43.65
N ARG A 463 15.07 -16.34 43.42
CA ARG A 463 14.70 -15.40 44.47
C ARG A 463 13.52 -15.91 45.29
N ASN A 464 12.47 -16.41 44.62
CA ASN A 464 11.31 -17.02 45.26
C ASN A 464 11.70 -18.28 46.05
N ALA A 465 12.61 -19.10 45.53
CA ALA A 465 13.13 -20.27 46.23
C ALA A 465 13.88 -19.87 47.52
N LEU A 466 14.76 -18.87 47.46
CA LEU A 466 15.47 -18.33 48.62
C LEU A 466 14.52 -17.78 49.69
N LEU A 467 13.55 -16.94 49.29
CA LEU A 467 12.60 -16.32 50.21
C LEU A 467 11.56 -17.31 50.76
N LYS A 468 11.24 -18.38 50.01
CA LYS A 468 10.38 -19.48 50.48
C LYS A 468 11.11 -20.37 51.48
N ALA A 469 12.40 -20.65 51.24
CA ALA A 469 13.24 -21.44 52.14
C ALA A 469 13.58 -20.69 53.45
N ARG A 470 13.70 -19.36 53.39
CA ARG A 470 13.97 -18.49 54.54
C ARG A 470 13.00 -17.31 54.56
N LYS A 471 11.91 -17.46 55.33
CA LYS A 471 10.81 -16.50 55.37
C LYS A 471 11.27 -15.09 55.84
N PRO A 472 10.84 -14.01 55.16
CA PRO A 472 11.27 -12.62 55.44
C PRO A 472 10.99 -12.10 56.86
N GLY A 473 10.07 -12.74 57.59
CA GLY A 473 9.76 -12.38 58.98
C GLY A 473 10.67 -13.04 60.03
N ARG A 474 11.52 -13.99 59.65
CA ARG A 474 12.44 -14.71 60.57
C ARG A 474 13.91 -14.60 60.15
N TYR A 475 14.17 -14.32 58.88
CA TYR A 475 15.51 -14.24 58.32
C TYR A 475 15.58 -13.04 57.37
N ARG A 476 16.73 -12.37 57.33
CA ARG A 476 17.00 -11.24 56.43
C ARG A 476 18.25 -11.54 55.62
N TYR A 477 18.16 -11.40 54.31
CA TYR A 477 19.31 -11.26 53.45
C TYR A 477 19.67 -9.77 53.36
N ASP A 478 20.97 -9.47 53.32
CA ASP A 478 21.41 -8.17 52.84
C ASP A 478 21.12 -8.06 51.34
N ASP A 479 20.70 -6.88 50.86
CA ASP A 479 20.26 -6.71 49.47
C ASP A 479 21.37 -7.05 48.46
N THR A 480 22.64 -6.79 48.80
CA THR A 480 23.76 -7.15 47.92
C THR A 480 24.06 -8.65 47.95
N MET A 481 23.93 -9.29 49.11
CA MET A 481 24.12 -10.75 49.26
C MET A 481 22.98 -11.55 48.62
N LEU A 482 21.74 -11.03 48.68
CA LEU A 482 20.58 -11.66 48.04
C LEU A 482 20.78 -11.76 46.53
N GLU A 483 21.20 -10.68 45.89
CA GLU A 483 21.43 -10.66 44.45
C GLU A 483 22.58 -11.59 44.05
N MET A 484 23.67 -11.66 44.82
CA MET A 484 24.76 -12.63 44.58
C MET A 484 24.28 -14.09 44.70
N HIS A 485 23.45 -14.42 45.70
CA HIS A 485 22.91 -15.78 45.82
C HIS A 485 21.94 -16.13 44.71
N VAL A 486 21.16 -15.17 44.22
CA VAL A 486 20.33 -15.33 43.03
C VAL A 486 21.22 -15.62 41.81
N ASP A 487 22.32 -14.87 41.62
CA ASP A 487 23.30 -15.13 40.55
C ASP A 487 23.89 -16.55 40.62
N ASP A 488 24.25 -17.03 41.82
CA ASP A 488 24.80 -18.37 41.99
C ASP A 488 23.80 -19.47 41.65
N ILE A 489 22.53 -19.35 42.07
CA ILE A 489 21.49 -20.33 41.73
C ILE A 489 21.21 -20.32 40.23
N VAL A 490 21.15 -19.15 39.60
CA VAL A 490 20.98 -19.04 38.15
C VAL A 490 22.15 -19.67 37.42
N ARG A 491 23.39 -19.50 37.91
CA ARG A 491 24.56 -20.20 37.36
C ARG A 491 24.39 -21.73 37.41
N MET A 492 23.72 -22.26 38.43
CA MET A 492 23.37 -23.68 38.50
C MET A 492 22.33 -24.07 37.44
N PHE A 493 21.28 -23.26 37.22
CA PHE A 493 20.28 -23.54 36.17
C PHE A 493 20.91 -23.59 34.77
N MET A 494 21.89 -22.70 34.49
CA MET A 494 22.62 -22.69 33.22
C MET A 494 23.49 -23.94 32.97
N THR A 495 23.67 -24.83 33.95
CA THR A 495 24.38 -26.11 33.73
C THR A 495 23.51 -27.16 33.03
N ALA A 496 22.20 -26.93 32.87
CA ALA A 496 21.31 -27.85 32.17
C ALA A 496 21.58 -27.84 30.65
N CYS A 497 21.67 -29.04 30.05
CA CYS A 497 21.79 -29.20 28.61
C CYS A 497 20.44 -29.59 27.98
N PRO A 498 20.06 -29.05 26.80
CA PRO A 498 18.85 -29.45 26.09
C PRO A 498 18.90 -30.93 25.66
N LEU A 499 17.79 -31.66 25.85
CA LEU A 499 17.67 -33.10 25.54
C LEU A 499 17.81 -33.45 24.04
N ALA A 500 17.88 -32.47 23.14
CA ALA A 500 18.10 -32.71 21.71
C ALA A 500 19.48 -33.32 21.41
N HIS A 501 20.42 -33.31 22.37
CA HIS A 501 21.77 -33.82 22.20
C HIS A 501 21.89 -35.37 22.23
N GLU A 502 20.91 -36.10 22.75
CA GLU A 502 21.03 -37.56 22.90
C GLU A 502 20.64 -38.36 21.64
N ARG A 503 19.93 -37.75 20.69
CA ARG A 503 19.51 -38.45 19.45
C ARG A 503 20.49 -38.35 18.29
N ALA A 504 21.56 -37.55 18.40
CA ALA A 504 22.55 -37.38 17.34
C ALA A 504 23.85 -38.20 17.53
N ILE A 505 24.00 -38.88 18.67
CA ILE A 505 25.17 -39.73 18.96
C ILE A 505 24.80 -41.23 18.85
N SER A 506 23.55 -41.55 18.51
CA SER A 506 23.04 -42.92 18.41
C SER A 506 22.38 -43.25 17.06
N SER A 507 22.93 -42.71 15.96
CA SER A 507 22.64 -43.18 14.59
C SER A 507 23.89 -43.19 13.72
#